data_AF-A0A7S0E053-F1
#
_entry.id   AF-A0A7S0E053-F1
#
_cell.length_a   1.000
_cell.length_b   1.000
_cell.length_c   1.000
_cell.angle_alpha   90.00
_cell.angle_beta   90.00
_cell.angle_gamma   90.00
#
_symmetry.space_group_name_H-M   'P 1'
#
loop_
_entity.id
_entity.type
_entity.pdbx_description
1 polymer ?
#
loop_
_entity_poly.entity_id
_entity_poly.type
_entity_poly.pdbx_seq_one_letter_code
_entity_poly.pdbx_strand_id
1 'polypeptide(L)'
;GGVVSVLDADGEGATYATNETALRVRWSGFTEPCSGVLHYSVSLVDVAAGSTLFEVQVNATEELSVPLPATLVGVLTQNATYGIVVMATSKAGLSGVAEARFVVDNTPPVPVAVEVAW
;
A
#
# COMPACT_ATOMS: atom_id res chain seq x y z
N GLY A 1 3.82 3.89 17.07
CA GLY A 1 4.23 3.41 15.73
C GLY A 1 3.04 3.54 14.80
N GLY A 2 3.28 3.84 13.53
CA GLY A 2 2.20 3.92 12.54
C GLY A 2 1.74 2.55 12.06
N VAL A 3 0.61 2.53 11.37
CA VAL A 3 0.06 1.37 10.66
C VAL A 3 -0.13 1.77 9.21
N VAL A 4 0.17 0.86 8.29
CA VAL A 4 -0.02 1.02 6.84
C VAL A 4 -0.87 -0.12 6.33
N SER A 5 -1.79 0.18 5.41
CA SER A 5 -2.61 -0.79 4.72
C SER A 5 -2.72 -0.43 3.24
N VAL A 6 -2.70 -1.44 2.38
CA VAL A 6 -3.07 -1.31 0.98
C VAL A 6 -4.56 -1.53 0.87
N LEU A 7 -5.25 -0.64 0.18
CA LEU A 7 -6.68 -0.68 -0.07
C LEU A 7 -6.92 -1.03 -1.53
N ASP A 8 -7.86 -1.94 -1.77
CA ASP A 8 -8.35 -2.26 -3.11
C ASP A 8 -9.31 -1.17 -3.64
N ALA A 9 -9.92 -1.44 -4.79
CA ALA A 9 -10.86 -0.53 -5.44
C ALA A 9 -12.14 -0.29 -4.63
N ASP A 10 -12.52 -1.23 -3.76
CA ASP A 10 -13.67 -1.11 -2.85
C ASP A 10 -13.30 -0.37 -1.55
N GLY A 11 -12.00 -0.11 -1.34
CA GLY A 11 -11.48 0.58 -0.17
C GLY A 11 -11.18 -0.34 1.01
N GLU A 12 -11.18 -1.66 0.79
CA GLU A 12 -10.94 -2.67 1.81
C GLU A 12 -9.44 -3.02 1.90
N GLY A 13 -8.99 -3.36 3.11
CA GLY A 13 -7.59 -3.72 3.35
C GLY A 13 -7.21 -5.04 2.68
N ALA A 14 -6.25 -4.99 1.75
CA ALA A 14 -5.85 -6.12 0.93
C ALA A 14 -4.38 -6.52 1.16
N THR A 15 -4.13 -7.80 1.41
CA THR A 15 -2.79 -8.42 1.34
C THR A 15 -2.55 -9.10 -0.01
N TYR A 16 -3.62 -9.39 -0.74
CA TYR A 16 -3.61 -9.84 -2.12
C TYR A 16 -4.38 -8.82 -2.94
N ALA A 17 -3.74 -8.27 -3.96
CA ALA A 17 -4.30 -7.20 -4.77
C ALA A 17 -4.21 -7.54 -6.25
N THR A 18 -5.15 -7.05 -7.04
CA THR A 18 -5.06 -7.17 -8.51
C THR A 18 -4.29 -5.98 -9.09
N ASN A 19 -3.61 -6.20 -10.22
CA ASN A 19 -3.01 -5.12 -11.00
C ASN A 19 -3.98 -4.51 -12.04
N GLU A 20 -5.24 -4.96 -12.05
CA GLU A 20 -6.26 -4.53 -13.01
C GLU A 20 -7.14 -3.38 -12.47
N THR A 21 -7.19 -3.19 -11.15
CA THR A 21 -8.01 -2.17 -10.50
C THR A 21 -7.15 -1.15 -9.74
N ALA A 22 -7.78 -0.05 -9.31
CA ALA A 22 -7.09 0.99 -8.58
C ALA A 22 -6.67 0.49 -7.18
N LEU A 23 -5.42 0.73 -6.82
CA LEU A 23 -4.89 0.50 -5.48
C LEU A 23 -4.61 1.82 -4.77
N ARG A 24 -4.83 1.84 -3.47
CA ARG A 24 -4.58 3.01 -2.62
C ARG A 24 -3.78 2.60 -1.40
N VAL A 25 -2.82 3.43 -1.01
CA VAL A 25 -2.09 3.27 0.25
C VAL A 25 -2.77 4.12 1.30
N ARG A 26 -3.04 3.57 2.47
CA ARG A 26 -3.55 4.30 3.63
C ARG A 26 -2.65 4.08 4.83
N TRP A 27 -2.48 5.11 5.66
CA TRP A 27 -1.75 5.00 6.91
C TRP A 27 -2.44 5.73 8.05
N SER A 28 -2.07 5.39 9.28
CA SER A 28 -2.61 5.99 10.49
C SER A 28 -1.69 5.74 11.70
N GLY A 29 -2.00 6.33 12.85
CA GLY A 29 -1.31 6.02 14.12
C GLY A 29 0.06 6.69 14.30
N PHE A 30 0.49 7.51 13.33
CA PHE A 30 1.65 8.39 13.53
C PHE A 30 1.24 9.57 14.41
N THR A 31 1.94 9.77 15.51
CA THR A 31 1.70 10.87 16.43
C THR A 31 3.03 11.33 17.01
N GLU A 32 3.26 12.63 17.01
CA GLU A 32 4.40 13.26 17.66
C GLU A 32 3.85 14.37 18.57
N PRO A 33 3.80 14.15 19.90
CA PRO A 33 3.07 15.02 20.83
C PRO A 33 3.68 16.42 20.98
N CYS A 34 4.97 16.61 20.67
CA CYS A 34 5.65 17.89 20.87
C CYS A 34 5.38 18.87 19.73
N SER A 35 5.48 18.41 18.48
CA SER A 35 5.45 19.29 17.29
C SER A 35 4.44 18.86 16.22
N GLY A 36 3.87 17.68 16.34
CA GLY A 36 3.02 17.06 15.33
C GLY A 36 3.81 16.57 14.11
N VAL A 37 3.15 15.77 13.29
CA VAL A 37 3.71 15.31 12.01
C VAL A 37 3.70 16.46 11.02
N LEU A 38 4.80 16.65 10.27
CA LEU A 38 4.94 17.64 9.21
C LEU A 38 4.48 17.06 7.87
N HIS A 39 5.06 15.93 7.48
CA HIS A 39 4.77 15.26 6.20
C HIS A 39 4.98 13.75 6.31
N TYR A 40 4.49 13.04 5.31
CA TYR A 40 4.71 11.60 5.10
C TYR A 40 5.38 11.40 3.74
N SER A 41 6.38 10.52 3.69
CA SER A 41 6.91 9.96 2.45
C SER A 41 6.35 8.56 2.27
N VAL A 42 5.72 8.28 1.14
CA VAL A 42 5.13 6.99 0.81
C VAL A 42 5.87 6.42 -0.38
N SER A 43 6.44 5.22 -0.21
CA SER A 43 7.25 4.58 -1.24
C SER A 43 6.73 3.17 -1.52
N LEU A 44 6.60 2.81 -2.81
CA LEU A 44 6.35 1.45 -3.28
C LEU A 44 7.67 0.83 -3.70
N VAL A 45 7.97 -0.35 -3.18
CA VAL A 45 9.23 -1.06 -3.40
C VAL A 45 8.94 -2.44 -3.96
N ASP A 46 9.66 -2.82 -5.01
CA ASP A 46 9.73 -4.23 -5.42
C ASP A 46 10.60 -4.99 -4.43
N VAL A 47 10.01 -5.95 -3.70
CA VAL A 47 10.73 -6.65 -2.61
C VAL A 47 11.83 -7.56 -3.16
N ALA A 48 11.65 -8.12 -4.36
CA ALA A 48 12.63 -9.03 -4.94
C ALA A 48 13.80 -8.26 -5.57
N ALA A 49 13.51 -7.16 -6.28
CA ALA A 49 14.54 -6.33 -6.90
C ALA A 49 15.19 -5.34 -5.92
N GLY A 50 14.52 -5.00 -4.81
CA GLY A 50 14.98 -3.99 -3.85
C GLY A 50 14.90 -2.56 -4.40
N SER A 51 14.16 -2.33 -5.49
CA SER A 51 14.06 -1.03 -6.16
C SER A 51 12.78 -0.29 -5.78
N THR A 52 12.88 1.02 -5.60
CA THR A 52 11.72 1.89 -5.41
C THR A 52 11.06 2.16 -6.75
N LEU A 53 9.81 1.76 -6.89
CA LEU A 53 9.01 1.93 -8.12
C LEU A 53 8.23 3.24 -8.12
N PHE A 54 7.88 3.74 -6.94
CA PHE A 54 7.14 4.98 -6.77
C PHE A 54 7.45 5.60 -5.42
N GLU A 55 7.49 6.92 -5.38
CA GLU A 55 7.68 7.70 -4.17
C GLU A 55 6.93 9.01 -4.28
N VAL A 56 6.25 9.39 -3.21
CA VAL A 56 5.53 10.65 -3.12
C VAL A 56 5.56 11.18 -1.69
N GLN A 57 5.68 12.49 -1.57
CA GLN A 57 5.58 13.18 -0.29
C GLN A 57 4.22 13.86 -0.19
N VAL A 58 3.56 13.69 0.95
CA VAL A 58 2.28 14.33 1.27
C VAL A 58 2.35 15.03 2.61
N ASN A 59 1.70 16.18 2.72
CA ASN A 59 1.69 16.95 3.97
C ASN A 59 0.71 16.32 4.97
N ALA A 60 0.99 16.47 6.27
CA ALA A 60 0.14 15.88 7.31
C ALA A 60 -1.23 16.56 7.49
N THR A 61 -1.53 17.58 6.67
CA THR A 61 -2.80 18.33 6.66
C THR A 61 -3.89 17.70 5.79
N GLU A 62 -3.57 16.62 5.06
CA GLU A 62 -4.46 15.97 4.09
C GLU A 62 -5.06 14.65 4.59
N GLU A 63 -5.86 14.01 3.72
CA GLU A 63 -6.25 12.61 3.85
C GLU A 63 -5.00 11.73 3.98
N LEU A 64 -4.97 10.83 4.97
CA LEU A 64 -3.84 9.91 5.20
C LEU A 64 -3.89 8.72 4.23
N SER A 65 -4.08 9.03 2.94
CA SER A 65 -4.22 8.07 1.86
C SER A 65 -3.72 8.66 0.54
N VAL A 66 -3.11 7.81 -0.30
CA VAL A 66 -2.66 8.16 -1.65
C VAL A 66 -3.00 7.05 -2.63
N PRO A 67 -3.65 7.35 -3.78
CA PRO A 67 -3.82 6.38 -4.85
C PRO A 67 -2.48 6.10 -5.55
N LEU A 68 -2.21 4.83 -5.88
CA LEU A 68 -1.10 4.47 -6.75
C LEU A 68 -1.47 4.79 -8.21
N PRO A 69 -0.54 5.30 -9.03
CA PRO A 69 -0.80 5.58 -10.44
C PRO A 69 -1.26 4.32 -11.18
N ALA A 70 -2.36 4.40 -11.95
CA ALA A 70 -2.88 3.25 -12.69
C ALA A 70 -1.85 2.66 -13.67
N THR A 71 -1.01 3.51 -14.27
CA THR A 71 0.09 3.07 -15.15
C THR A 71 1.17 2.28 -14.42
N LEU A 72 1.40 2.58 -13.15
CA LEU A 72 2.31 1.84 -12.29
C LEU A 72 1.68 0.52 -11.84
N VAL A 73 0.43 0.57 -11.39
CA VAL A 73 -0.29 -0.64 -10.96
C VAL A 73 -0.35 -1.65 -12.10
N GLY A 74 -0.73 -1.21 -13.31
CA GLY A 74 -0.85 -2.10 -14.48
C GLY A 74 0.45 -2.76 -14.97
N VAL A 75 1.63 -2.33 -14.49
CA VAL A 75 2.91 -2.99 -14.81
C VAL A 75 3.44 -3.88 -13.69
N LEU A 76 2.73 -3.96 -12.55
CA LEU A 76 3.09 -4.89 -11.48
C LEU A 76 2.93 -6.33 -11.96
N THR A 77 3.86 -7.19 -11.55
CA THR A 77 3.95 -8.57 -12.03
C THR A 77 3.10 -9.51 -11.17
N GLN A 78 2.33 -10.37 -11.83
CA GLN A 78 1.56 -11.43 -11.16
C GLN A 78 2.47 -12.30 -10.27
N ASN A 79 1.98 -12.63 -9.07
CA ASN A 79 2.69 -13.42 -8.06
C ASN A 79 3.99 -12.76 -7.54
N ALA A 80 4.21 -11.47 -7.79
CA ALA A 80 5.28 -10.69 -7.17
C ALA A 80 4.82 -10.04 -5.86
N THR A 81 5.77 -9.85 -4.94
CA THR A 81 5.53 -9.19 -3.65
C THR A 81 6.04 -7.76 -3.70
N TYR A 82 5.19 -6.83 -3.31
CA TYR A 82 5.52 -5.42 -3.21
C TYR A 82 5.41 -4.93 -1.77
N GLY A 83 6.32 -4.03 -1.41
CA GLY A 83 6.38 -3.39 -0.11
C GLY A 83 5.91 -1.95 -0.21
N ILE A 84 5.11 -1.52 0.77
CA ILE A 84 4.83 -0.12 1.01
C ILE A 84 5.60 0.31 2.24
N VAL A 85 6.32 1.42 2.13
CA VAL A 85 7.00 2.06 3.24
C VAL A 85 6.41 3.46 3.41
N VAL A 86 5.92 3.76 4.62
CA VAL A 86 5.48 5.10 4.99
C VAL A 86 6.40 5.63 6.08
N MET A 87 7.08 6.73 5.78
CA MET A 87 7.92 7.46 6.72
C MET A 87 7.24 8.77 7.10
N ALA A 88 6.85 8.90 8.36
CA ALA A 88 6.35 10.14 8.93
C ALA A 88 7.50 10.99 9.47
N THR A 89 7.57 12.26 9.11
CA THR A 89 8.57 13.21 9.62
C THR A 89 7.85 14.29 10.43
N SER A 90 8.28 14.54 11.67
CA SER A 90 7.73 15.59 12.53
C SER A 90 8.33 16.96 12.24
N LYS A 91 7.71 18.03 12.74
CA LYS A 91 8.27 19.39 12.60
C LYS A 91 9.57 19.58 13.38
N ALA A 92 9.81 18.74 14.39
CA ALA A 92 11.07 18.67 15.12
C ALA A 92 12.14 17.81 14.40
N GLY A 93 11.84 17.24 13.23
CA GLY A 93 12.77 16.40 12.46
C GLY A 93 12.87 14.95 12.94
N LEU A 94 11.95 14.49 13.79
CA LEU A 94 11.88 13.08 14.19
C LEU A 94 11.18 12.27 13.10
N SER A 95 11.69 11.07 12.82
CA SER A 95 11.06 10.16 11.85
C SER A 95 10.48 8.92 12.52
N GLY A 96 9.37 8.44 11.96
CA GLY A 96 8.76 7.15 12.30
C GLY A 96 8.43 6.39 11.02
N VAL A 97 8.70 5.09 11.00
CA VAL A 97 8.47 4.24 9.82
C VAL A 97 7.39 3.20 10.12
N ALA A 98 6.56 2.91 9.12
CA ALA A 98 5.66 1.78 9.12
C ALA A 98 5.63 1.15 7.72
N GLU A 99 5.43 -0.17 7.66
CA GLU A 99 5.49 -0.93 6.41
C GLU A 99 4.25 -1.81 6.24
N ALA A 100 3.87 -2.03 4.99
CA ALA A 100 2.91 -3.07 4.61
C ALA A 100 3.46 -3.85 3.41
N ARG A 101 2.95 -5.06 3.18
CA ARG A 101 3.29 -5.85 2.01
C ARG A 101 2.02 -6.39 1.37
N PHE A 102 2.04 -6.53 0.06
CA PHE A 102 0.98 -7.17 -0.69
C PHE A 102 1.55 -7.99 -1.84
N VAL A 103 0.78 -8.99 -2.27
CA VAL A 103 1.10 -9.84 -3.42
C VAL A 103 0.12 -9.54 -4.54
N VAL A 104 0.62 -9.45 -5.77
CA VAL A 104 -0.27 -9.33 -6.94
C VAL A 104 -0.87 -10.68 -7.27
N ASP A 105 -2.20 -10.77 -7.22
CA ASP A 105 -2.94 -11.99 -7.54
C ASP A 105 -4.20 -11.71 -8.36
N ASN A 106 -4.14 -12.03 -9.65
CA ASN A 106 -5.26 -11.98 -10.59
C ASN A 106 -5.91 -13.35 -10.83
N THR A 107 -5.63 -14.36 -10.00
CA THR A 107 -6.24 -15.69 -10.21
C THR A 107 -7.74 -15.63 -9.93
N PRO A 108 -8.60 -16.01 -10.90
CA PRO A 108 -10.02 -16.14 -10.62
C PRO A 108 -10.24 -17.31 -9.64
N PRO A 109 -11.27 -17.24 -8.79
CA PRO A 109 -11.60 -18.35 -7.90
C PRO A 109 -11.91 -19.60 -8.74
N VAL A 110 -11.36 -20.74 -8.35
CA VAL A 110 -11.63 -22.01 -9.04
C VAL A 110 -13.08 -22.42 -8.75
N PRO A 111 -13.96 -22.53 -9.78
CA PRO A 111 -15.30 -23.04 -9.55
C PRO A 111 -15.21 -24.52 -9.19
N VAL A 112 -15.60 -24.87 -7.97
CA VAL A 112 -15.89 -26.26 -7.62
C VAL A 112 -17.09 -26.70 -8.45
N ALA A 113 -16.87 -27.60 -9.41
CA ALA A 113 -17.96 -28.35 -10.01
C ALA A 113 -18.49 -29.31 -8.94
N VAL A 114 -19.66 -29.00 -8.38
CA VAL A 114 -20.43 -30.00 -7.62
C VAL A 114 -20.95 -31.01 -8.66
N GLU A 115 -20.25 -32.13 -8.83
CA GLU A 115 -20.80 -33.27 -9.56
C GLU A 115 -21.91 -33.88 -8.72
N VAL A 116 -23.17 -33.56 -9.07
CA VAL A 116 -24.34 -34.24 -8.54
C VAL A 116 -24.45 -35.57 -9.28
N ALA A 117 -24.02 -36.66 -8.64
CA ALA A 117 -24.27 -38.01 -9.13
C ALA A 117 -25.76 -38.35 -8.90
N TRP A 118 -26.46 -38.68 -9.98
CA TRP A 118 -27.83 -39.21 -9.97
C TRP A 118 -27.79 -40.73 -10.14
#